data_AF-A0A1Y2D534-F1
#
_entry.id   AF-A0A1Y2D534-F1
#
_cell.length_a   1.000
_cell.length_b   1.000
_cell.length_c   1.000
_cell.angle_alpha   90.00
_cell.angle_beta   90.00
_cell.angle_gamma   90.00
#
_symmetry.space_group_name_H-M   'P 1'
#
loop_
_entity.id
_entity.type
_entity.pdbx_description
1 polymer ?
#
loop_
_entity_poly.entity_id
_entity_poly.type
_entity_poly.pdbx_seq_one_letter_code
_entity_poly.pdbx_strand_id
1 'polypeptide(L)'
;MPFGPTHSSLRSLAQYATQSFFSRIHIDGEEHVPQEGPVIALANHHNSAVDPAMLSCFFPHNRKLHYWAKSTLFKPGLARTILLDAGNIPVDRRTKDNQKLFASTFDMLKHGECIAVFPEGGSYTMPGLLPTLKDGASWAALEYSVNIRGARAAGEPEEVSEGSAKGKGRELSSGGEVKEEPKDVTICVAGINFTDKTKYRSSAIMQFGPSISVTPYVDEFYIDPKSAVKKLTKAITEALIKLTINAGDWDSLKAATMARKMLWVDERTIPLAHFRDIGQSLVDLFSPSSAPSPEKASLQHLLLAYSASLEQTGLTHSALAAGVPLPPTLDPAVPHPLPTRAKVLGSLMWSTARSLGTLPFFIVPLLVHLPIYLVGKWSLRLSALEEDKAQNKIAISLILALFTYFALFLTAWALLFLTPLGAVGAFAIVWLFAVYHNTLIDDNYNKFKTLRASWLVLLGIWAPHAKSEAVSAINRRHDELRNSAGEVVDKISLALGRQGSEDLDGGEKEEKVRRELIALEEQEGENAIRKVLRLRGEASKALGEFFNAEGQKELRGKLVGWGAKIPSATGLKAGKKEQ
;
A
#
# COMPACT_ATOMS: atom_id res chain seq x y z
N MET A 1 -20.17 21.73 7.78
CA MET A 1 -20.01 22.03 6.34
C MET A 1 -20.59 20.88 5.54
N PRO A 2 -21.63 21.10 4.71
CA PRO A 2 -22.15 20.04 3.85
C PRO A 2 -21.10 19.63 2.81
N PHE A 3 -21.17 18.38 2.36
CA PHE A 3 -20.45 17.95 1.16
C PHE A 3 -20.88 18.82 -0.02
N GLY A 4 -19.93 19.16 -0.89
CA GLY A 4 -20.27 19.96 -2.04
C GLY A 4 -20.99 19.15 -3.12
N PRO A 5 -21.61 19.81 -4.12
CA PRO A 5 -22.45 19.17 -5.12
C PRO A 5 -21.69 18.15 -5.99
N THR A 6 -20.36 18.24 -6.09
CA THR A 6 -19.58 17.29 -6.88
C THR A 6 -19.01 16.13 -6.08
N HIS A 7 -19.24 16.07 -4.76
CA HIS A 7 -18.65 15.07 -3.87
C HIS A 7 -18.91 13.63 -4.35
N SER A 8 -20.18 13.31 -4.67
CA SER A 8 -20.55 11.96 -5.12
C SER A 8 -19.83 11.58 -6.40
N SER A 9 -19.72 12.50 -7.36
CA SER A 9 -19.00 12.29 -8.61
C SER A 9 -17.49 12.14 -8.38
N LEU A 10 -16.91 12.95 -7.49
CA LEU A 10 -15.51 12.84 -7.10
C LEU A 10 -15.21 11.50 -6.42
N ARG A 11 -16.08 11.05 -5.51
CA ARG A 11 -15.98 9.73 -4.85
C ARG A 11 -16.07 8.60 -5.86
N SER A 12 -17.03 8.64 -6.80
CA SER A 12 -17.14 7.63 -7.85
C SER A 12 -15.90 7.60 -8.74
N LEU A 13 -15.39 8.75 -9.17
CA LEU A 13 -14.17 8.84 -9.97
C LEU A 13 -12.96 8.26 -9.21
N ALA A 14 -12.81 8.61 -7.93
CA ALA A 14 -11.76 8.06 -7.07
C ALA A 14 -11.89 6.55 -6.89
N GLN A 15 -13.11 6.03 -6.77
CA GLN A 15 -13.39 4.59 -6.66
C GLN A 15 -12.96 3.87 -7.93
N TYR A 16 -13.34 4.36 -9.11
CA TYR A 16 -12.91 3.78 -10.39
C TYR A 16 -11.38 3.83 -10.55
N ALA A 17 -10.75 4.95 -10.21
CA ALA A 17 -9.30 5.08 -10.26
C ALA A 17 -8.60 4.07 -9.34
N THR A 18 -9.13 3.89 -8.12
CA THR A 18 -8.58 2.97 -7.12
C THR A 18 -8.79 1.50 -7.53
N GLN A 19 -9.97 1.15 -8.04
CA GLN A 19 -10.27 -0.18 -8.57
C GLN A 19 -9.48 -0.52 -9.84
N SER A 20 -9.12 0.47 -10.65
CA SER A 20 -8.25 0.27 -11.81
C SER A 20 -6.78 0.12 -11.40
N PHE A 21 -6.35 0.86 -10.36
CA PHE A 21 -4.98 0.82 -9.85
C PHE A 21 -4.64 -0.51 -9.15
N PHE A 22 -5.55 -1.05 -8.34
CA PHE A 22 -5.35 -2.32 -7.65
C PHE A 22 -5.96 -3.48 -8.44
N SER A 23 -5.27 -4.63 -8.46
CA SER A 23 -5.80 -5.83 -9.12
C SER A 23 -6.91 -6.49 -8.30
N ARG A 24 -6.82 -6.38 -6.97
CA ARG A 24 -7.81 -6.89 -6.01
C ARG A 24 -7.87 -5.95 -4.82
N ILE A 25 -9.09 -5.71 -4.34
CA ILE A 25 -9.37 -4.97 -3.12
C ILE A 25 -10.20 -5.90 -2.24
N HIS A 26 -9.75 -6.12 -1.02
CA HIS A 26 -10.46 -6.95 -0.04
C HIS A 26 -10.82 -6.09 1.17
N ILE A 27 -12.10 -6.09 1.51
CA ILE A 27 -12.65 -5.37 2.65
C ILE A 27 -13.15 -6.43 3.65
N ASP A 28 -12.85 -6.24 4.93
CA ASP A 28 -13.21 -7.15 6.00
C ASP A 28 -13.61 -6.39 7.27
N GLY A 29 -14.47 -6.99 8.10
CA GLY A 29 -14.94 -6.42 9.37
C GLY A 29 -15.96 -5.28 9.23
N GLU A 30 -16.66 -5.16 8.09
CA GLU A 30 -17.62 -4.08 7.82
C GLU A 30 -18.75 -3.99 8.89
N GLU A 31 -19.06 -5.11 9.54
CA GLU A 31 -20.03 -5.23 10.63
C GLU A 31 -19.63 -4.45 11.89
N HIS A 32 -18.34 -4.13 12.07
CA HIS A 32 -17.87 -3.33 13.19
C HIS A 32 -18.12 -1.83 13.00
N VAL A 33 -18.49 -1.39 11.79
CA VAL A 33 -18.74 0.02 11.49
C VAL A 33 -20.22 0.35 11.75
N PRO A 34 -20.54 1.30 12.64
CA PRO A 34 -21.91 1.72 12.88
C PRO A 34 -22.59 2.26 11.62
N GLN A 35 -23.78 1.77 11.34
CA GLN A 35 -24.61 2.22 10.21
C GLN A 35 -25.04 3.69 10.36
N GLU A 36 -25.24 4.13 11.60
CA GLU A 36 -25.73 5.48 11.93
C GLU A 36 -24.99 6.05 13.14
N GLY A 37 -25.19 7.36 13.39
CA GLY A 37 -24.63 8.07 14.53
C GLY A 37 -23.17 8.54 14.32
N PRO A 38 -22.68 9.43 15.20
CA PRO A 38 -21.38 10.07 15.06
C PRO A 38 -20.23 9.06 15.11
N VAL A 39 -19.32 9.13 14.14
CA VAL A 39 -18.15 8.26 14.06
C VAL A 39 -16.88 9.07 13.87
N ILE A 40 -15.83 8.71 14.61
CA ILE A 40 -14.46 9.08 14.28
C ILE A 40 -13.75 7.83 13.74
N ALA A 41 -13.49 7.82 12.43
CA ALA A 41 -12.77 6.77 11.72
C ALA A 41 -11.26 7.04 11.74
N LEU A 42 -10.47 6.07 12.19
CA LEU A 42 -9.03 6.15 12.34
C LEU A 42 -8.34 5.08 11.51
N ALA A 43 -7.34 5.46 10.73
CA ALA A 43 -6.56 4.52 9.92
C ALA A 43 -5.06 4.84 9.93
N ASN A 44 -4.22 3.85 9.62
CA ASN A 44 -2.79 4.06 9.38
C ASN A 44 -2.56 4.80 8.05
N HIS A 45 -1.41 5.48 7.92
CA HIS A 45 -1.11 6.38 6.79
C HIS A 45 0.29 6.15 6.23
N HIS A 46 0.43 5.15 5.36
CA HIS A 46 1.74 4.72 4.83
C HIS A 46 1.90 4.94 3.31
N ASN A 47 0.85 5.41 2.62
CA ASN A 47 0.76 5.52 1.17
C ASN A 47 0.12 6.85 0.71
N SER A 48 0.34 7.92 1.46
CA SER A 48 -0.12 9.28 1.15
C SER A 48 -1.59 9.30 0.69
N ALA A 49 -1.95 10.01 -0.39
CA ALA A 49 -3.35 10.16 -0.81
C ALA A 49 -4.06 8.85 -1.21
N VAL A 50 -3.36 7.72 -1.33
CA VAL A 50 -4.00 6.42 -1.57
C VAL A 50 -4.77 5.95 -0.35
N ASP A 51 -4.28 6.22 0.87
CA ASP A 51 -4.94 5.83 2.10
C ASP A 51 -6.32 6.51 2.30
N PRO A 52 -6.48 7.85 2.17
CA PRO A 52 -7.79 8.48 2.22
C PRO A 52 -8.68 8.07 1.05
N ALA A 53 -8.14 7.79 -0.14
CA ALA A 53 -8.92 7.27 -1.25
C ALA A 53 -9.49 5.88 -0.93
N MET A 54 -8.66 4.97 -0.40
CA MET A 54 -9.09 3.64 0.06
C MET A 54 -10.18 3.76 1.14
N LEU A 55 -9.93 4.55 2.18
CA LEU A 55 -10.88 4.71 3.27
C LEU A 55 -12.20 5.34 2.78
N SER A 56 -12.16 6.40 1.96
CA SER A 56 -13.36 7.05 1.43
C SER A 56 -14.18 6.17 0.48
N CYS A 57 -13.52 5.45 -0.42
CA CYS A 57 -14.21 4.70 -1.47
C CYS A 57 -14.85 3.42 -0.92
N PHE A 58 -14.29 2.86 0.14
CA PHE A 58 -14.68 1.56 0.67
C PHE A 58 -15.14 1.62 2.13
N PHE A 59 -15.46 2.81 2.66
CA PHE A 59 -16.11 2.92 3.96
C PHE A 59 -17.52 2.31 3.91
N PRO A 60 -17.90 1.44 4.87
CA PRO A 60 -19.18 0.74 4.86
C PRO A 60 -20.41 1.65 4.90
N HIS A 61 -21.56 1.07 4.54
CA HIS A 61 -22.89 1.69 4.61
C HIS A 61 -23.03 2.99 3.81
N ASN A 62 -22.18 3.18 2.80
CA ASN A 62 -22.10 4.39 1.96
C ASN A 62 -21.88 5.70 2.73
N ARG A 63 -21.47 5.64 4.00
CA ARG A 63 -21.22 6.84 4.81
C ARG A 63 -20.09 7.65 4.20
N LYS A 64 -20.22 8.98 4.24
CA LYS A 64 -19.24 9.91 3.68
C LYS A 64 -18.34 10.41 4.82
N LEU A 65 -17.07 10.63 4.52
CA LEU A 65 -16.07 10.95 5.53
C LEU A 65 -15.58 12.38 5.36
N HIS A 66 -15.56 13.14 6.47
CA HIS A 66 -14.88 14.43 6.53
C HIS A 66 -13.45 14.26 7.02
N TYR A 67 -12.47 14.74 6.27
CA TYR A 67 -11.06 14.56 6.62
C TYR A 67 -10.45 15.80 7.25
N TRP A 68 -9.62 15.61 8.29
CA TRP A 68 -8.73 16.68 8.75
C TRP A 68 -7.58 16.87 7.76
N ALA A 69 -7.60 18.00 7.05
CA ALA A 69 -6.57 18.36 6.09
C ALA A 69 -5.80 19.61 6.56
N LYS A 70 -4.49 19.64 6.30
CA LYS A 70 -3.64 20.77 6.69
C LYS A 70 -4.16 22.07 6.06
N SER A 71 -4.39 23.10 6.88
CA SER A 71 -4.92 24.40 6.43
C SER A 71 -4.15 25.02 5.25
N THR A 72 -2.83 24.78 5.16
CA THR A 72 -1.99 25.27 4.05
C THR A 72 -2.33 24.67 2.68
N LEU A 73 -3.11 23.58 2.62
CA LEU A 73 -3.60 23.00 1.36
C LEU A 73 -4.79 23.79 0.79
N PHE A 74 -5.45 24.62 1.60
CA PHE A 74 -6.62 25.40 1.23
C PHE A 74 -6.25 26.80 0.72
N LYS A 75 -5.10 26.94 0.04
CA LYS A 75 -4.76 28.20 -0.64
C LYS A 75 -5.83 28.52 -1.71
N PRO A 76 -6.17 29.80 -1.95
CA PRO A 76 -7.17 30.18 -2.94
C PRO A 76 -6.93 29.53 -4.31
N GLY A 77 -7.98 28.99 -4.92
CA GLY A 77 -7.92 28.32 -6.23
C GLY A 77 -8.68 26.99 -6.27
N LEU A 78 -8.53 26.27 -7.39
CA LEU A 78 -9.26 25.02 -7.66
C LEU A 78 -9.02 23.94 -6.59
N ALA A 79 -7.80 23.85 -6.05
CA ALA A 79 -7.46 22.89 -5.00
C ALA A 79 -8.31 23.08 -3.74
N ARG A 80 -8.52 24.33 -3.29
CA ARG A 80 -9.39 24.63 -2.14
C ARG A 80 -10.82 24.22 -2.43
N THR A 81 -11.33 24.53 -3.62
CA THR A 81 -12.70 24.17 -4.01
C THR A 81 -12.89 22.65 -4.00
N ILE A 82 -11.97 21.90 -4.59
CA ILE A 82 -12.02 20.42 -4.62
C ILE A 82 -11.93 19.85 -3.19
N LEU A 83 -11.02 20.37 -2.35
CA LEU A 83 -10.86 19.87 -0.98
C LEU A 83 -12.13 20.10 -0.14
N LEU A 84 -12.72 21.29 -0.22
CA LEU A 84 -13.96 21.60 0.50
C LEU A 84 -15.15 20.78 -0.04
N ASP A 85 -15.27 20.66 -1.37
CA ASP A 85 -16.31 19.84 -1.99
C ASP A 85 -16.19 18.37 -1.60
N ALA A 86 -14.95 17.86 -1.52
CA ALA A 86 -14.60 16.54 -1.01
C ALA A 86 -14.82 16.37 0.52
N GLY A 87 -15.32 17.39 1.22
CA GLY A 87 -15.65 17.31 2.64
C GLY A 87 -14.47 17.49 3.60
N ASN A 88 -13.32 17.99 3.14
CA ASN A 88 -12.15 18.19 3.99
C ASN A 88 -12.34 19.40 4.93
N ILE A 89 -12.01 19.20 6.20
CA ILE A 89 -12.00 20.22 7.26
C ILE A 89 -10.57 20.79 7.37
N PRO A 90 -10.37 22.11 7.17
CA PRO A 90 -9.07 22.73 7.33
C PRO A 90 -8.68 22.77 8.82
N VAL A 91 -7.56 22.13 9.16
CA VAL A 91 -7.02 22.08 10.52
C VAL A 91 -5.69 22.81 10.56
N ASP A 92 -5.61 23.85 11.39
CA ASP A 92 -4.36 24.52 11.69
C ASP A 92 -3.65 23.85 12.87
N ARG A 93 -2.68 23.00 12.55
CA ARG A 93 -1.89 22.25 13.54
C ARG A 93 -1.00 23.13 14.43
N ARG A 94 -0.87 24.44 14.14
CA ARG A 94 -0.10 25.39 14.95
C ARG A 94 -0.96 26.10 15.99
N THR A 95 -2.27 26.10 15.81
CA THR A 95 -3.20 26.71 16.75
C THR A 95 -3.24 25.89 18.03
N LYS A 96 -3.11 26.57 19.18
CA LYS A 96 -3.24 25.98 20.53
C LYS A 96 -4.67 26.01 21.08
N ASP A 97 -5.60 26.58 20.31
CA ASP A 97 -7.01 26.73 20.66
C ASP A 97 -7.81 25.52 20.11
N ASN A 98 -7.99 24.51 20.96
CA ASN A 98 -8.70 23.28 20.61
C ASN A 98 -10.18 23.52 20.27
N GLN A 99 -10.83 24.52 20.89
CA GLN A 99 -12.24 24.82 20.60
C GLN A 99 -12.41 25.31 19.17
N LYS A 100 -11.54 26.22 18.72
CA LYS A 100 -11.54 26.64 17.31
C LYS A 100 -11.11 25.53 16.36
N LEU A 101 -10.19 24.66 16.81
CA LEU A 101 -9.71 23.51 16.03
C LEU A 101 -10.84 22.51 15.74
N PHE A 102 -11.70 22.26 16.73
CA PHE A 102 -12.71 21.21 16.67
C PHE A 102 -14.14 21.70 16.44
N ALA A 103 -14.41 23.01 16.40
CA ALA A 103 -15.77 23.54 16.18
C ALA A 103 -16.49 22.91 14.97
N SER A 104 -15.81 22.84 13.81
CA SER A 104 -16.37 22.19 12.61
C SER A 104 -16.53 20.67 12.77
N THR A 105 -15.64 20.03 13.53
CA THR A 105 -15.72 18.60 13.84
C THR A 105 -16.96 18.31 14.70
N PHE A 106 -17.17 19.10 15.76
CA PHE A 106 -18.33 18.96 16.65
C PHE A 106 -19.65 19.22 15.92
N ASP A 107 -19.71 20.23 15.05
CA ASP A 107 -20.89 20.48 14.22
C ASP A 107 -21.25 19.26 13.37
N MET A 108 -20.28 18.62 12.70
CA MET A 108 -20.54 17.41 11.91
C MET A 108 -20.93 16.20 12.77
N LEU A 109 -20.25 15.99 13.89
CA LEU A 109 -20.61 14.90 14.81
C LEU A 109 -22.02 15.07 15.39
N LYS A 110 -22.46 16.29 15.70
CA LYS A 110 -23.85 16.57 16.15
C LYS A 110 -24.89 16.13 15.11
N HIS A 111 -24.56 16.25 13.83
CA HIS A 111 -25.39 15.76 12.74
C HIS A 111 -25.18 14.25 12.49
N GLY A 112 -24.48 13.50 13.33
CA GLY A 112 -24.26 12.07 13.13
C GLY A 112 -23.36 11.73 11.94
N GLU A 113 -22.55 12.69 11.46
CA GLU A 113 -21.61 12.47 10.36
C GLU A 113 -20.33 11.76 10.81
N CYS A 114 -19.54 11.31 9.83
CA CYS A 114 -18.24 10.69 10.08
C CYS A 114 -17.07 11.66 9.89
N ILE A 115 -16.12 11.62 10.83
CA ILE A 115 -14.84 12.30 10.72
C ILE A 115 -13.74 11.26 10.53
N ALA A 116 -12.90 11.41 9.52
CA ALA A 116 -11.75 10.55 9.27
C ALA A 116 -10.44 11.26 9.64
N VAL A 117 -9.61 10.57 10.42
CA VAL A 117 -8.32 11.10 10.89
C VAL A 117 -7.25 10.02 10.75
N PHE A 118 -6.06 10.43 10.34
CA PHE A 118 -4.86 9.61 10.38
C PHE A 118 -4.03 10.03 11.61
N PRO A 119 -4.07 9.26 12.71
CA PRO A 119 -3.56 9.70 14.00
C PRO A 119 -2.02 9.77 14.07
N GLU A 120 -1.31 9.25 13.06
CA GLU A 120 0.12 9.50 12.85
C GLU A 120 0.41 10.98 12.54
N GLY A 121 -0.58 11.70 11.97
CA GLY A 121 -0.49 13.11 11.64
C GLY A 121 0.38 13.45 10.42
N GLY A 122 0.88 12.45 9.71
CA GLY A 122 1.63 12.53 8.45
C GLY A 122 1.61 11.16 7.78
N SER A 123 2.06 11.09 6.52
CA SER A 123 2.42 9.80 5.93
C SER A 123 3.87 9.52 6.28
N TYR A 124 4.19 8.26 6.57
CA TYR A 124 5.55 7.85 6.92
C TYR A 124 5.94 6.54 6.23
N THR A 125 7.23 6.43 5.92
CA THR A 125 7.84 5.20 5.43
C THR A 125 8.62 4.58 6.58
N MET A 126 7.94 3.73 7.36
CA MET A 126 8.46 3.01 8.52
C MET A 126 8.10 1.51 8.43
N PRO A 127 8.85 0.62 9.11
CA PRO A 127 8.60 -0.82 9.06
C PRO A 127 7.33 -1.25 9.84
N GLY A 128 6.76 -0.36 10.63
CA GLY A 128 5.49 -0.55 11.33
C GLY A 128 4.84 0.81 11.64
N LEU A 129 3.71 0.76 12.35
CA LEU A 129 3.02 1.93 12.86
C LEU A 129 3.93 2.75 13.78
N LEU A 130 3.76 4.08 13.79
CA LEU A 130 4.50 4.93 14.70
C LEU A 130 4.30 4.53 16.17
N PRO A 131 5.36 4.52 16.99
CA PRO A 131 5.28 4.13 18.41
C PRO A 131 4.30 5.00 19.22
N THR A 132 4.11 6.26 18.81
CA THR A 132 3.22 7.21 19.46
C THR A 132 2.32 7.89 18.44
N LEU A 133 1.02 7.68 18.62
CA LEU A 133 -0.02 8.37 17.86
C LEU A 133 -0.36 9.72 18.51
N LYS A 134 -0.87 10.65 17.71
CA LYS A 134 -1.31 11.97 18.19
C LYS A 134 -2.66 11.86 18.91
N ASP A 135 -2.78 12.64 19.97
CA ASP A 135 -3.94 12.63 20.86
C ASP A 135 -5.17 13.38 20.34
N GLY A 136 -5.04 14.12 19.23
CA GLY A 136 -6.07 15.06 18.78
C GLY A 136 -7.44 14.39 18.52
N ALA A 137 -7.46 13.19 17.96
CA ALA A 137 -8.70 12.46 17.72
C ALA A 137 -9.38 12.03 19.03
N SER A 138 -8.61 11.48 19.98
CA SER A 138 -9.09 11.11 21.32
C SER A 138 -9.63 12.32 22.08
N TRP A 139 -8.93 13.46 21.99
CA TRP A 139 -9.34 14.71 22.60
C TRP A 139 -10.67 15.20 22.02
N ALA A 140 -10.78 15.28 20.70
CA ALA A 140 -12.02 15.68 20.04
C ALA A 140 -13.18 14.75 20.39
N ALA A 141 -12.94 13.44 20.50
CA ALA A 141 -13.97 12.47 20.83
C ALA A 141 -14.54 12.65 22.25
N LEU A 142 -13.64 12.83 23.24
CA LEU A 142 -14.03 13.00 24.63
C LEU A 142 -14.67 14.37 24.90
N GLU A 143 -14.11 15.43 24.32
CA GLU A 143 -14.66 16.78 24.45
C GLU A 143 -16.05 16.88 23.80
N TYR A 144 -16.25 16.27 22.63
CA TYR A 144 -17.59 16.17 22.03
C TYR A 144 -18.58 15.47 22.96
N SER A 145 -18.19 14.32 23.55
CA SER A 145 -19.05 13.51 24.41
C SER A 145 -19.43 14.24 25.70
N VAL A 146 -18.48 14.97 26.30
CA VAL A 146 -18.76 15.83 27.46
C VAL A 146 -19.75 16.94 27.11
N ASN A 147 -19.57 17.60 25.96
CA ASN A 147 -20.43 18.70 25.54
C ASN A 147 -21.87 18.26 25.33
N ILE A 148 -22.10 17.12 24.65
CA ILE A 148 -23.46 16.61 24.42
C ILE A 148 -24.13 16.11 25.71
N ARG A 149 -23.36 15.52 26.64
CA ARG A 149 -23.89 15.08 27.94
C ARG A 149 -24.22 16.25 28.84
N GLY A 150 -23.40 17.30 28.81
CA GLY A 150 -23.65 18.56 29.50
C GLY A 150 -24.94 19.24 29.01
N ALA A 151 -25.10 19.37 27.69
CA ALA A 151 -26.31 19.95 27.08
C ALA A 151 -27.57 19.16 27.45
N ARG A 152 -27.50 17.83 27.41
CA ARG A 152 -28.58 16.93 27.87
C ARG A 152 -28.94 17.16 29.34
N ALA A 153 -27.95 17.25 30.23
CA ALA A 153 -28.17 17.45 31.65
C ALA A 153 -28.74 18.84 31.98
N ALA A 154 -28.40 19.86 31.20
CA ALA A 154 -28.90 21.22 31.33
C ALA A 154 -30.34 21.41 30.80
N GLY A 155 -30.91 20.39 30.13
CA GLY A 155 -32.23 20.50 29.50
C GLY A 155 -32.29 21.58 28.41
N GLU A 156 -31.14 21.93 27.82
CA GLU A 156 -31.06 22.91 26.75
C GLU A 156 -31.92 22.40 25.57
N PRO A 157 -32.87 23.20 25.06
CA PRO A 157 -33.59 22.84 23.85
C PRO A 157 -32.56 22.66 22.72
N GLU A 158 -32.80 21.67 21.87
CA GLU A 158 -31.94 21.36 20.73
C GLU A 158 -31.74 22.61 19.86
N GLU A 159 -30.68 23.39 20.11
CA GLU A 159 -30.21 24.39 19.17
C GLU A 159 -29.60 23.65 17.97
N VAL A 160 -30.49 23.22 17.06
CA VAL A 160 -30.16 23.19 15.64
C VAL A 160 -29.78 24.63 15.32
N SER A 161 -28.48 24.89 15.17
CA SER A 161 -27.98 26.24 14.91
C SER A 161 -28.73 26.86 13.72
N GLU A 162 -29.65 27.80 14.02
CA GLU A 162 -30.35 28.62 13.02
C GLU A 162 -29.40 29.64 12.32
N GLY A 163 -28.10 29.51 12.55
CA GLY A 163 -27.04 30.34 11.97
C GLY A 163 -26.45 29.80 10.66
N SER A 164 -27.25 29.29 9.72
CA SER A 164 -26.84 29.24 8.30
C SER A 164 -28.04 29.04 7.36
N ALA A 165 -28.69 30.17 7.08
CA ALA A 165 -29.39 30.55 5.85
C ALA A 165 -29.91 29.42 4.94
N LYS A 166 -31.25 29.35 4.79
CA LYS A 166 -31.98 29.03 3.55
C LYS A 166 -31.26 28.07 2.58
N GLY A 167 -31.06 26.83 3.00
CA GLY A 167 -30.71 25.71 2.13
C GLY A 167 -31.74 24.60 2.35
N LYS A 168 -32.23 24.00 1.26
CA LYS A 168 -33.09 22.80 1.27
C LYS A 168 -32.60 21.78 2.31
N GLY A 169 -33.53 21.06 2.96
CA GLY A 169 -33.29 20.09 4.04
C GLY A 169 -31.98 19.30 3.90
N ARG A 170 -31.19 19.28 4.97
CA ARG A 170 -29.87 18.64 4.99
C ARG A 170 -30.05 17.13 5.04
N GLU A 171 -29.82 16.46 3.92
CA GLU A 171 -29.65 15.01 3.85
C GLU A 171 -28.34 14.62 4.56
N LEU A 172 -28.42 13.70 5.52
CA LEU A 172 -27.25 13.05 6.11
C LEU A 172 -26.43 12.34 5.04
N SER A 173 -25.15 12.06 5.30
CA SER A 173 -24.39 11.18 4.43
C SER A 173 -25.01 9.79 4.23
N SER A 174 -25.84 9.34 5.17
CA SER A 174 -26.65 8.11 5.10
C SER A 174 -27.99 8.27 4.35
N GLY A 175 -28.39 9.49 3.97
CA GLY A 175 -29.68 9.77 3.34
C GLY A 175 -30.88 9.89 4.31
N GLY A 176 -30.64 9.84 5.62
CA GLY A 176 -31.66 10.06 6.65
C GLY A 176 -31.84 11.53 7.07
N GLU A 177 -32.94 11.82 7.78
CA GLU A 177 -33.11 13.05 8.59
C GLU A 177 -32.66 12.77 10.03
N VAL A 178 -31.96 13.70 10.68
CA VAL A 178 -31.64 13.59 12.12
C VAL A 178 -32.95 13.73 12.91
N LYS A 179 -33.51 12.60 13.36
CA LYS A 179 -34.72 12.54 14.21
C LYS A 179 -34.44 12.08 15.63
N GLU A 180 -33.19 11.73 15.95
CA GLU A 180 -32.79 11.16 17.23
C GLU A 180 -31.79 12.06 17.97
N GLU A 181 -31.83 12.03 19.30
CA GLU A 181 -30.92 12.78 20.15
C GLU A 181 -29.44 12.54 19.80
N PRO A 182 -28.57 13.57 19.92
CA PRO A 182 -27.15 13.45 19.60
C PRO A 182 -26.46 12.36 20.43
N LYS A 183 -26.10 11.23 19.81
CA LYS A 183 -25.46 10.08 20.48
C LYS A 183 -23.99 10.35 20.80
N ASP A 184 -23.44 9.61 21.77
CA ASP A 184 -21.99 9.57 22.01
C ASP A 184 -21.26 9.14 20.72
N VAL A 185 -20.09 9.74 20.48
CA VAL A 185 -19.26 9.40 19.32
C VAL A 185 -18.63 8.02 19.48
N THR A 186 -18.66 7.25 18.41
CA THR A 186 -18.01 5.93 18.36
C THR A 186 -16.71 6.02 17.57
N ILE A 187 -15.66 5.36 18.05
CA ILE A 187 -14.39 5.31 17.32
C ILE A 187 -14.33 4.03 16.50
N CYS A 188 -14.11 4.18 15.20
CA CYS A 188 -13.89 3.07 14.28
C CYS A 188 -12.43 3.04 13.87
N VAL A 189 -11.82 1.86 13.89
CA VAL A 189 -10.40 1.71 13.54
C VAL A 189 -10.29 0.82 12.30
N ALA A 190 -9.52 1.27 11.31
CA ALA A 190 -9.30 0.58 10.05
C ALA A 190 -7.80 0.39 9.78
N GLY A 191 -7.36 -0.84 9.56
CA GLY A 191 -6.03 -1.15 9.08
C GLY A 191 -6.01 -1.27 7.55
N ILE A 192 -5.18 -0.49 6.89
CA ILE A 192 -4.95 -0.52 5.45
C ILE A 192 -3.58 -1.16 5.18
N ASN A 193 -3.60 -2.30 4.50
CA ASN A 193 -2.41 -3.05 4.13
C ASN A 193 -2.31 -3.22 2.61
N PHE A 194 -1.10 -3.22 2.08
CA PHE A 194 -0.83 -3.44 0.66
C PHE A 194 0.13 -4.60 0.48
N THR A 195 -0.17 -5.46 -0.51
CA THR A 195 0.78 -6.53 -0.91
C THR A 195 2.11 -5.96 -1.41
N ASP A 196 2.05 -4.81 -2.07
CA ASP A 196 3.16 -3.93 -2.43
C ASP A 196 2.59 -2.52 -2.65
N LYS A 197 2.94 -1.56 -1.79
CA LYS A 197 2.35 -0.21 -1.83
C LYS A 197 2.79 0.60 -3.04
N THR A 198 3.91 0.26 -3.68
CA THR A 198 4.49 1.05 -4.78
C THR A 198 4.13 0.51 -6.16
N LYS A 199 3.70 -0.75 -6.25
CA LYS A 199 3.45 -1.48 -7.48
C LYS A 199 2.03 -1.26 -7.99
N TYR A 200 1.93 -0.80 -9.23
CA TYR A 200 0.67 -0.79 -9.98
C TYR A 200 0.13 -2.23 -10.06
N ARG A 201 -1.17 -2.39 -9.82
CA ARG A 201 -1.89 -3.68 -9.80
C ARG A 201 -1.39 -4.65 -8.75
N SER A 202 -0.85 -4.14 -7.65
CA SER A 202 -0.83 -4.87 -6.38
C SER A 202 -2.25 -5.05 -5.84
N SER A 203 -2.40 -5.79 -4.74
CA SER A 203 -3.65 -5.91 -3.99
C SER A 203 -3.63 -5.03 -2.73
N ALA A 204 -4.79 -4.47 -2.40
CA ALA A 204 -5.05 -3.69 -1.19
C ALA A 204 -6.04 -4.42 -0.27
N ILE A 205 -5.83 -4.31 1.03
CA ILE A 205 -6.64 -4.93 2.07
C ILE A 205 -7.01 -3.82 3.06
N MET A 206 -8.30 -3.66 3.36
CA MET A 206 -8.78 -2.79 4.42
C MET A 206 -9.60 -3.61 5.40
N GLN A 207 -9.20 -3.60 6.67
CA GLN A 207 -9.87 -4.36 7.72
C GLN A 207 -10.35 -3.40 8.82
N PHE A 208 -11.61 -3.52 9.21
CA PHE A 208 -12.20 -2.76 10.31
C PHE A 208 -12.19 -3.61 11.59
N GLY A 209 -11.67 -3.04 12.67
CA GLY A 209 -11.71 -3.66 14.00
C GLY A 209 -12.96 -3.27 14.78
N PRO A 210 -13.23 -3.96 15.91
CA PRO A 210 -14.34 -3.62 16.80
C PRO A 210 -14.35 -2.14 17.17
N SER A 211 -15.53 -1.52 17.11
CA SER A 211 -15.69 -0.12 17.46
C SER A 211 -15.38 0.13 18.94
N ILE A 212 -14.68 1.21 19.25
CA ILE A 212 -14.33 1.62 20.61
C ILE A 212 -15.36 2.66 21.08
N SER A 213 -16.07 2.35 22.16
CA SER A 213 -16.92 3.31 22.85
C SER A 213 -16.08 4.28 23.66
N VAL A 214 -16.41 5.57 23.59
CA VAL A 214 -15.77 6.63 24.37
C VAL A 214 -16.33 6.75 25.78
N THR A 215 -17.53 6.21 26.02
CA THR A 215 -18.28 6.32 27.28
C THR A 215 -17.43 5.99 28.53
N PRO A 216 -16.62 4.91 28.56
CA PRO A 216 -15.84 4.55 29.76
C PRO A 216 -14.76 5.56 30.14
N TYR A 217 -14.40 6.47 29.24
CA TYR A 217 -13.31 7.44 29.43
C TYR A 217 -13.84 8.83 29.78
N VAL A 218 -15.15 9.07 29.64
CA VAL A 218 -15.76 10.40 29.81
C VAL A 218 -15.70 10.87 31.27
N ASP A 219 -16.00 9.99 32.22
CA ASP A 219 -15.99 10.33 33.66
C ASP A 219 -14.59 10.73 34.12
N GLU A 220 -13.57 10.01 33.65
CA GLU A 220 -12.18 10.36 33.91
C GLU A 220 -11.79 11.67 33.22
N PHE A 221 -12.32 11.95 32.03
CA PHE A 221 -12.02 13.20 31.31
C PHE A 221 -12.52 14.44 32.07
N TYR A 222 -13.60 14.34 32.86
CA TYR A 222 -14.01 15.44 33.75
C TYR A 222 -12.99 15.73 34.87
N ILE A 223 -12.25 14.71 35.32
CA ILE A 223 -11.32 14.81 36.45
C ILE A 223 -9.89 15.10 35.97
N ASP A 224 -9.41 14.30 35.02
CA ASP A 224 -8.09 14.42 34.39
C ASP A 224 -8.20 14.20 32.87
N PRO A 225 -8.44 15.29 32.10
CA PRO A 225 -8.55 15.23 30.65
C PRO A 225 -7.34 14.58 29.97
N LYS A 226 -6.12 14.82 30.48
CA LYS A 226 -4.90 14.33 29.84
C LYS A 226 -4.76 12.81 30.01
N SER A 227 -5.02 12.30 31.21
CA SER A 227 -4.99 10.87 31.48
C SER A 227 -6.04 10.11 30.65
N ALA A 228 -7.29 10.59 30.65
CA ALA A 228 -8.36 9.98 29.87
C ALA A 228 -8.04 9.93 28.37
N VAL A 229 -7.54 11.05 27.81
CA VAL A 229 -7.10 11.13 26.41
C VAL A 229 -5.99 10.13 26.12
N LYS A 230 -4.97 10.04 26.99
CA LYS A 230 -3.87 9.08 26.79
C LYS A 230 -4.33 7.64 26.84
N LYS A 231 -5.27 7.29 27.72
CA LYS A 231 -5.86 5.94 27.79
C LYS A 231 -6.65 5.61 26.52
N LEU A 232 -7.45 6.54 26.02
CA LEU A 232 -8.19 6.35 24.77
C LEU A 232 -7.24 6.25 23.56
N THR A 233 -6.23 7.12 23.46
CA THR A 233 -5.20 7.03 22.42
C THR A 233 -4.48 5.68 22.48
N LYS A 234 -4.16 5.18 23.67
CA LYS A 234 -3.54 3.86 23.84
C LYS A 234 -4.45 2.74 23.31
N ALA A 235 -5.75 2.75 23.64
CA ALA A 235 -6.70 1.77 23.14
C ALA A 235 -6.82 1.79 21.60
N ILE A 236 -6.82 2.99 21.01
CA ILE A 236 -6.78 3.19 19.55
C ILE A 236 -5.51 2.61 18.94
N THR A 237 -4.34 2.92 19.52
CA THR A 237 -3.05 2.41 19.06
C THR A 237 -3.03 0.88 19.08
N GLU A 238 -3.48 0.26 20.18
CA GLU A 238 -3.55 -1.20 20.31
C GLU A 238 -4.49 -1.82 19.28
N ALA A 239 -5.62 -1.15 18.97
CA ALA A 239 -6.52 -1.59 17.91
C ALA A 239 -5.88 -1.47 16.52
N LEU A 240 -5.18 -0.37 16.20
CA LEU A 240 -4.50 -0.19 14.90
C LEU A 240 -3.37 -1.20 14.70
N ILE A 241 -2.57 -1.49 15.73
CA ILE A 241 -1.51 -2.49 15.68
C ILE A 241 -2.09 -3.88 15.35
N LYS A 242 -3.26 -4.21 15.88
CA LYS A 242 -3.98 -5.45 15.56
C LYS A 242 -4.59 -5.48 14.16
N LEU A 243 -4.53 -4.42 13.36
CA LEU A 243 -5.07 -4.41 11.99
C LEU A 243 -3.99 -4.17 10.93
N THR A 244 -2.75 -3.97 11.35
CA THR A 244 -1.63 -3.60 10.47
C THR A 244 -0.46 -4.57 10.64
N ILE A 245 0.42 -4.63 9.65
CA ILE A 245 1.68 -5.36 9.73
C ILE A 245 2.72 -4.43 10.36
N ASN A 246 3.29 -4.84 11.49
CA ASN A 246 4.20 -4.04 12.30
C ASN A 246 5.50 -4.77 12.54
N ALA A 247 6.60 -4.26 11.98
CA ALA A 247 7.96 -4.70 12.28
C ALA A 247 8.71 -3.65 13.11
N GLY A 248 9.52 -4.11 14.06
CA GLY A 248 10.39 -3.24 14.87
C GLY A 248 11.58 -2.68 14.08
N ASP A 249 11.95 -3.32 12.97
CA ASP A 249 13.09 -2.96 12.14
C ASP A 249 12.87 -3.35 10.67
N TRP A 250 13.64 -2.73 9.78
CA TRP A 250 13.55 -2.96 8.34
C TRP A 250 13.98 -4.35 7.90
N ASP A 251 14.91 -4.97 8.61
CA ASP A 251 15.48 -6.26 8.23
C ASP A 251 14.45 -7.38 8.46
N SER A 252 13.76 -7.35 9.60
CA SER A 252 12.61 -8.22 9.89
C SER A 252 11.53 -8.09 8.82
N LEU A 253 11.16 -6.86 8.43
CA LEU A 253 10.15 -6.63 7.40
C LEU A 253 10.59 -7.13 6.02
N LYS A 254 11.84 -6.87 5.62
CA LYS A 254 12.40 -7.30 4.33
C LYS A 254 12.52 -8.83 4.26
N ALA A 255 13.03 -9.46 5.32
CA ALA A 255 13.12 -10.92 5.42
C ALA A 255 11.73 -11.57 5.36
N ALA A 256 10.76 -11.07 6.14
CA ALA A 256 9.38 -11.54 6.11
C ALA A 256 8.74 -11.39 4.72
N THR A 257 8.97 -10.25 4.07
CA THR A 257 8.47 -9.99 2.70
C THR A 257 9.08 -10.95 1.69
N MET A 258 10.40 -11.23 1.80
CA MET A 258 11.06 -12.15 0.90
C MET A 258 10.61 -13.59 1.13
N ALA A 259 10.51 -14.03 2.39
CA ALA A 259 9.95 -15.33 2.76
C ALA A 259 8.54 -15.51 2.18
N ARG A 260 7.65 -14.52 2.35
CA ARG A 260 6.30 -14.53 1.76
C ARG A 260 6.34 -14.70 0.23
N LYS A 261 7.20 -13.96 -0.47
CA LYS A 261 7.34 -14.06 -1.94
C LYS A 261 7.80 -15.44 -2.40
N MET A 262 8.61 -16.13 -1.59
CA MET A 262 9.08 -17.49 -1.88
C MET A 262 8.03 -18.56 -1.54
N LEU A 263 7.27 -18.37 -0.45
CA LEU A 263 6.18 -19.25 -0.03
C LEU A 263 4.96 -19.19 -0.98
N TRP A 264 4.65 -18.00 -1.51
CA TRP A 264 3.61 -17.75 -2.51
C TRP A 264 4.21 -17.16 -3.78
N VAL A 265 4.73 -18.05 -4.63
CA VAL A 265 5.36 -17.68 -5.91
C VAL A 265 4.45 -16.81 -6.79
N ASP A 266 3.14 -17.11 -6.80
CA ASP A 266 2.13 -16.22 -7.40
C ASP A 266 1.38 -15.49 -6.29
N GLU A 267 1.63 -14.18 -6.14
CA GLU A 267 0.98 -13.32 -5.15
C GLU A 267 -0.56 -13.35 -5.26
N ARG A 268 -1.11 -13.70 -6.44
CA ARG A 268 -2.56 -13.84 -6.64
C ARG A 268 -3.15 -15.01 -5.83
N THR A 269 -2.33 -15.98 -5.46
CA THR A 269 -2.76 -17.15 -4.67
C THR A 269 -2.81 -16.87 -3.16
N ILE A 270 -2.31 -15.71 -2.71
CA ILE A 270 -2.38 -15.34 -1.29
C ILE A 270 -3.85 -15.04 -0.93
N PRO A 271 -4.41 -15.68 0.11
CA PRO A 271 -5.74 -15.35 0.60
C PRO A 271 -5.69 -13.98 1.30
N LEU A 272 -6.36 -12.99 0.72
CA LEU A 272 -6.29 -11.60 1.21
C LEU A 272 -6.89 -11.44 2.61
N ALA A 273 -7.86 -12.27 2.99
CA ALA A 273 -8.44 -12.30 4.34
C ALA A 273 -7.40 -12.59 5.44
N HIS A 274 -6.36 -13.39 5.13
CA HIS A 274 -5.29 -13.72 6.07
C HIS A 274 -3.99 -12.96 5.77
N PHE A 275 -4.02 -11.96 4.88
CA PHE A 275 -2.80 -11.28 4.46
C PHE A 275 -2.04 -10.63 5.62
N ARG A 276 -2.78 -9.98 6.52
CA ARG A 276 -2.22 -9.36 7.72
C ARG A 276 -1.60 -10.41 8.63
N ASP A 277 -2.31 -11.50 8.90
CA ASP A 277 -1.84 -12.58 9.80
C ASP A 277 -0.62 -13.30 9.24
N ILE A 278 -0.59 -13.57 7.92
CA ILE A 278 0.58 -14.12 7.22
C ILE A 278 1.77 -13.17 7.38
N GLY A 279 1.57 -11.88 7.08
CA GLY A 279 2.60 -10.86 7.15
C GLY A 279 3.17 -10.72 8.56
N GLN A 280 2.30 -10.57 9.55
CA GLN A 280 2.71 -10.42 10.95
C GLN A 280 3.40 -11.67 11.48
N SER A 281 2.89 -12.88 11.19
CA SER A 281 3.52 -14.13 11.63
C SER A 281 4.94 -14.29 11.10
N LEU A 282 5.19 -13.86 9.85
CA LEU A 282 6.53 -13.87 9.26
C LEU A 282 7.42 -12.76 9.84
N VAL A 283 6.86 -11.59 10.17
CA VAL A 283 7.60 -10.53 10.85
C VAL A 283 8.02 -10.96 12.26
N ASP A 284 7.10 -11.52 13.04
CA ASP A 284 7.36 -11.99 14.40
C ASP A 284 8.44 -13.09 14.41
N LEU A 285 8.46 -13.92 13.36
CA LEU A 285 9.48 -14.94 13.15
C LEU A 285 10.89 -14.35 13.06
N PHE A 286 11.06 -13.24 12.33
CA PHE A 286 12.36 -12.59 12.10
C PHE A 286 12.68 -11.48 13.10
N SER A 287 11.71 -11.08 13.92
CA SER A 287 11.91 -10.07 14.98
C SER A 287 13.07 -10.41 15.91
N PRO A 288 13.84 -9.41 16.38
CA PRO A 288 14.86 -9.60 17.41
C PRO A 288 14.33 -10.19 18.72
N SER A 289 13.03 -10.01 19.00
CA SER A 289 12.37 -10.48 20.22
C SER A 289 12.06 -11.98 20.23
N SER A 290 12.08 -12.65 19.06
CA SER A 290 11.84 -14.10 19.01
C SER A 290 13.13 -14.89 19.26
N ALA A 291 12.98 -16.10 19.83
CA ALA A 291 14.09 -16.91 20.32
C ALA A 291 15.25 -17.01 19.31
N PRO A 292 16.49 -16.68 19.70
CA PRO A 292 17.61 -16.73 18.80
C PRO A 292 17.94 -18.17 18.43
N SER A 293 18.07 -18.45 17.14
CA SER A 293 18.58 -19.73 16.63
C SER A 293 19.56 -19.45 15.49
N PRO A 294 20.68 -20.21 15.39
CA PRO A 294 21.63 -20.06 14.29
C PRO A 294 20.98 -20.25 12.92
N GLU A 295 20.03 -21.19 12.81
CA GLU A 295 19.30 -21.47 11.56
C GLU A 295 18.42 -20.27 11.15
N LYS A 296 17.71 -19.67 12.12
CA LYS A 296 16.91 -18.46 11.90
C LYS A 296 17.80 -17.30 11.42
N ALA A 297 18.92 -17.04 12.10
CA ALA A 297 19.83 -15.95 11.76
C ALA A 297 20.44 -16.15 10.36
N SER A 298 20.84 -17.38 10.04
CA SER A 298 21.35 -17.75 8.71
C SER A 298 20.27 -17.55 7.62
N LEU A 299 19.04 -17.99 7.87
CA LEU A 299 17.91 -17.80 6.96
C LEU A 299 17.63 -16.30 6.73
N GLN A 300 17.56 -15.50 7.80
CA GLN A 300 17.32 -14.06 7.71
C GLN A 300 18.41 -13.40 6.85
N HIS A 301 19.68 -13.72 7.11
CA HIS A 301 20.81 -13.21 6.33
C HIS A 301 20.69 -13.56 4.83
N LEU A 302 20.36 -14.82 4.50
CA LEU A 302 20.17 -15.26 3.11
C LEU A 302 19.01 -14.52 2.42
N LEU A 303 17.89 -14.31 3.12
CA LEU A 303 16.73 -13.59 2.58
C LEU A 303 17.05 -12.11 2.32
N LEU A 304 17.79 -11.47 3.22
CA LEU A 304 18.23 -10.08 3.08
C LEU A 304 19.23 -9.92 1.93
N ALA A 305 20.26 -10.78 1.88
CA ALA A 305 21.25 -10.79 0.80
C ALA A 305 20.57 -11.03 -0.57
N TYR A 306 19.59 -11.93 -0.62
CA TYR A 306 18.82 -12.18 -1.83
C TYR A 306 17.98 -10.96 -2.23
N SER A 307 17.31 -10.30 -1.28
CA SER A 307 16.54 -9.08 -1.53
C SER A 307 17.41 -7.97 -2.09
N ALA A 308 18.55 -7.69 -1.44
CA ALA A 308 19.49 -6.68 -1.89
C ALA A 308 20.02 -6.96 -3.31
N SER A 309 20.33 -8.23 -3.62
CA SER A 309 20.82 -8.63 -4.94
C SER A 309 19.74 -8.48 -6.04
N LEU A 310 18.47 -8.72 -5.71
CA LEU A 310 17.36 -8.46 -6.63
C LEU A 310 17.20 -6.97 -6.94
N GLU A 311 17.30 -6.12 -5.92
CA GLU A 311 17.24 -4.66 -6.07
C GLU A 311 18.38 -4.15 -6.96
N GLN A 312 19.63 -4.56 -6.68
CA GLN A 312 20.81 -4.16 -7.46
C GLN A 312 20.72 -4.58 -8.95
N THR A 313 20.10 -5.71 -9.25
CA THR A 313 19.98 -6.22 -10.63
C THR A 313 18.71 -5.76 -11.33
N GLY A 314 17.78 -5.13 -10.61
CA GLY A 314 16.45 -4.76 -11.11
C GLY A 314 15.59 -5.96 -11.52
N LEU A 315 15.92 -7.15 -10.98
CA LEU A 315 15.16 -8.39 -11.14
C LEU A 315 14.08 -8.48 -10.06
N THR A 316 13.09 -9.33 -10.30
CA THR A 316 12.05 -9.61 -9.29
C THR A 316 11.97 -11.11 -9.06
N HIS A 317 11.68 -11.52 -7.82
CA HIS A 317 11.53 -12.94 -7.49
C HIS A 317 10.51 -13.65 -8.39
N SER A 318 9.34 -13.03 -8.62
CA SER A 318 8.28 -13.59 -9.45
C SER A 318 8.70 -13.78 -10.91
N ALA A 319 9.44 -12.84 -11.50
CA ALA A 319 9.95 -12.98 -12.86
C ALA A 319 10.99 -14.11 -12.97
N LEU A 320 11.84 -14.27 -11.95
CA LEU A 320 12.79 -15.38 -11.88
C LEU A 320 12.08 -16.73 -11.71
N ALA A 321 11.10 -16.80 -10.80
CA ALA A 321 10.35 -18.02 -10.56
C ALA A 321 9.50 -18.46 -11.77
N ALA A 322 9.02 -17.51 -12.58
CA ALA A 322 8.27 -17.81 -13.80
C ALA A 322 9.15 -18.09 -15.03
N GLY A 323 10.30 -17.42 -15.13
CA GLY A 323 11.10 -17.35 -16.36
C GLY A 323 12.46 -18.03 -16.32
N VAL A 324 12.90 -18.47 -15.14
CA VAL A 324 14.18 -19.17 -14.98
C VAL A 324 13.89 -20.62 -14.58
N PRO A 325 14.46 -21.60 -15.28
CA PRO A 325 14.23 -23.03 -15.04
C PRO A 325 15.00 -23.50 -13.80
N LEU A 326 14.59 -23.00 -12.64
CA LEU A 326 15.02 -23.46 -11.33
C LEU A 326 13.91 -24.29 -10.68
N PRO A 327 14.25 -25.25 -9.80
CA PRO A 327 13.25 -25.99 -9.06
C PRO A 327 12.28 -25.01 -8.36
N PRO A 328 10.96 -25.16 -8.54
CA PRO A 328 9.95 -24.31 -7.91
C PRO A 328 9.60 -24.75 -6.49
N THR A 329 10.35 -25.71 -5.94
CA THR A 329 10.11 -26.33 -4.64
C THR A 329 11.00 -25.73 -3.56
N LEU A 330 10.50 -25.76 -2.32
CA LEU A 330 11.29 -25.48 -1.12
C LEU A 330 11.80 -26.79 -0.49
N ASP A 331 11.76 -27.93 -1.19
CA ASP A 331 12.22 -29.21 -0.65
C ASP A 331 13.75 -29.21 -0.54
N PRO A 332 14.32 -29.30 0.67
CA PRO A 332 15.77 -29.27 0.86
C PRO A 332 16.52 -30.42 0.19
N ALA A 333 15.84 -31.54 -0.08
CA ALA A 333 16.44 -32.67 -0.77
C ALA A 333 16.60 -32.45 -2.27
N VAL A 334 15.90 -31.47 -2.85
CA VAL A 334 16.00 -31.14 -4.27
C VAL A 334 17.16 -30.17 -4.49
N PRO A 335 18.20 -30.54 -5.26
CA PRO A 335 19.31 -29.64 -5.54
C PRO A 335 18.83 -28.40 -6.31
N HIS A 336 19.39 -27.23 -6.00
CA HIS A 336 19.16 -25.98 -6.74
C HIS A 336 20.39 -25.57 -7.59
N PRO A 337 20.77 -26.33 -8.62
CA PRO A 337 21.92 -25.99 -9.45
C PRO A 337 21.63 -24.74 -10.28
N LEU A 338 22.69 -24.02 -10.65
CA LEU A 338 22.58 -22.96 -11.65
C LEU A 338 22.02 -23.53 -12.97
N PRO A 339 21.11 -22.80 -13.64
CA PRO A 339 20.49 -23.29 -14.86
C PRO A 339 21.53 -23.34 -15.99
N THR A 340 21.48 -24.40 -16.81
CA THR A 340 22.37 -24.52 -17.97
C THR A 340 22.01 -23.48 -19.04
N ARG A 341 23.00 -23.07 -19.83
CA ARG A 341 22.81 -22.10 -20.94
C ARG A 341 21.68 -22.51 -21.88
N ALA A 342 21.60 -23.79 -22.23
CA ALA A 342 20.57 -24.34 -23.10
C ALA A 342 19.16 -24.20 -22.49
N LYS A 343 18.99 -24.49 -21.20
CA LYS A 343 17.71 -24.34 -20.50
C LYS A 343 17.26 -22.88 -20.43
N VAL A 344 18.19 -21.95 -20.16
CA VAL A 344 17.88 -20.52 -20.14
C VAL A 344 17.53 -20.00 -21.54
N LEU A 345 18.26 -20.42 -22.57
CA LEU A 345 17.94 -20.08 -23.96
C LEU A 345 16.56 -20.60 -24.36
N GLY A 346 16.24 -21.85 -24.02
CA GLY A 346 14.90 -22.41 -24.23
C GLY A 346 13.80 -21.61 -23.52
N SER A 347 14.04 -21.19 -22.27
CA SER A 347 13.10 -20.34 -21.53
C SER A 347 12.92 -18.96 -22.17
N LEU A 348 13.99 -18.37 -22.69
CA LEU A 348 13.95 -17.11 -23.43
C LEU A 348 13.13 -17.27 -24.72
N MET A 349 13.38 -18.30 -25.51
CA MET A 349 12.63 -18.59 -26.74
C MET A 349 11.14 -18.79 -26.44
N TRP A 350 10.83 -19.54 -25.39
CA TRP A 350 9.45 -19.79 -24.97
C TRP A 350 8.74 -18.52 -24.48
N SER A 351 9.42 -17.70 -23.67
CA SER A 351 8.90 -16.41 -23.21
C SER A 351 8.71 -15.44 -24.37
N THR A 352 9.58 -15.49 -25.38
CA THR A 352 9.47 -14.71 -26.62
C THR A 352 8.25 -15.16 -27.42
N ALA A 353 8.09 -16.46 -27.66
CA ALA A 353 6.96 -17.02 -28.40
C ALA A 353 5.61 -16.67 -27.74
N ARG A 354 5.51 -16.81 -26.40
CA ARG A 354 4.30 -16.41 -25.66
C ARG A 354 4.01 -14.91 -25.75
N SER A 355 5.05 -14.08 -25.68
CA SER A 355 4.89 -12.62 -25.79
C SER A 355 4.44 -12.23 -27.21
N LEU A 356 5.02 -12.84 -28.25
CA LEU A 356 4.63 -12.63 -29.64
C LEU A 356 3.23 -13.15 -29.94
N GLY A 357 2.82 -14.26 -29.33
CA GLY A 357 1.47 -14.82 -29.51
C GLY A 357 0.36 -13.89 -28.98
N THR A 358 0.60 -13.17 -27.89
CA THR A 358 -0.40 -12.23 -27.34
C THR A 358 -0.26 -10.79 -27.83
N LEU A 359 0.89 -10.44 -28.45
CA LEU A 359 1.15 -9.08 -28.90
C LEU A 359 0.12 -8.54 -29.92
N PRO A 360 -0.34 -9.28 -30.94
CA PRO A 360 -1.34 -8.78 -31.89
C PRO A 360 -2.64 -8.31 -31.21
N PHE A 361 -3.04 -9.00 -30.14
CA PHE A 361 -4.25 -8.68 -29.38
C PHE A 361 -4.04 -7.50 -28.42
N PHE A 362 -2.80 -7.21 -28.04
CA PHE A 362 -2.46 -6.16 -27.08
C PHE A 362 -1.81 -4.92 -27.71
N ILE A 363 -1.40 -4.96 -28.98
CA ILE A 363 -0.64 -3.88 -29.62
C ILE A 363 -1.45 -2.59 -29.67
N VAL A 364 -2.74 -2.65 -29.99
CA VAL A 364 -3.61 -1.47 -30.04
C VAL A 364 -3.78 -0.86 -28.64
N PRO A 365 -4.20 -1.63 -27.59
CA PRO A 365 -4.21 -1.12 -26.23
C PRO A 365 -2.86 -0.56 -25.76
N LEU A 366 -1.75 -1.24 -26.10
CA LEU A 366 -0.40 -0.83 -25.73
C LEU A 366 -0.04 0.53 -26.34
N LEU A 367 -0.29 0.74 -27.64
CA LEU A 367 0.03 1.99 -28.32
C LEU A 367 -0.79 3.16 -27.78
N VAL A 368 -2.10 2.94 -27.57
CA VAL A 368 -3.00 3.96 -27.02
C VAL A 368 -2.58 4.38 -25.61
N HIS A 369 -2.16 3.43 -24.77
CA HIS A 369 -1.73 3.70 -23.39
C HIS A 369 -0.22 3.95 -23.23
N LEU A 370 0.56 3.91 -24.32
CA LEU A 370 2.01 4.08 -24.27
C LEU A 370 2.42 5.39 -23.59
N PRO A 371 1.80 6.56 -23.87
CA PRO A 371 2.13 7.79 -23.17
C PRO A 371 1.92 7.68 -21.65
N ILE A 372 0.83 7.03 -21.22
CA ILE A 372 0.51 6.83 -19.80
C ILE A 372 1.60 5.99 -19.13
N TYR A 373 2.05 4.90 -19.76
CA TYR A 373 3.13 4.06 -19.21
C TYR A 373 4.47 4.78 -19.14
N LEU A 374 4.83 5.53 -20.17
CA LEU A 374 6.08 6.27 -20.22
C LEU A 374 6.11 7.36 -19.15
N VAL A 375 5.04 8.13 -19.04
CA VAL A 375 4.93 9.19 -18.03
C VAL A 375 4.81 8.59 -16.63
N GLY A 376 4.07 7.51 -16.43
CA GLY A 376 3.98 6.82 -15.13
C GLY A 376 5.32 6.21 -14.68
N LYS A 377 6.17 5.81 -15.62
CA LYS A 377 7.56 5.39 -15.32
C LYS A 377 8.44 6.60 -15.01
N TRP A 378 8.25 7.71 -15.72
CA TRP A 378 9.00 8.94 -15.49
C TRP A 378 8.62 9.63 -14.18
N SER A 379 7.34 9.60 -13.78
CA SER A 379 6.84 10.24 -12.55
C SER A 379 7.44 9.67 -11.27
N LEU A 380 7.93 8.43 -11.32
CA LEU A 380 8.75 7.85 -10.25
C LEU A 380 10.02 8.64 -9.94
N ARG A 381 10.52 9.43 -10.90
CA ARG A 381 11.70 10.31 -10.71
C ARG A 381 11.34 11.63 -10.02
N LEU A 382 10.05 11.98 -9.98
CA LEU A 382 9.57 13.19 -9.31
C LEU A 382 9.26 12.96 -7.83
N SER A 383 9.27 11.69 -7.38
CA SER A 383 8.88 11.32 -6.01
C SER A 383 10.14 11.00 -5.20
N ALA A 384 10.53 11.89 -4.30
CA ALA A 384 11.62 11.64 -3.35
C ALA A 384 11.21 10.59 -2.29
N LEU A 385 9.96 10.66 -1.82
CA LEU A 385 9.42 9.77 -0.79
C LEU A 385 8.74 8.54 -1.40
N GLU A 386 8.82 7.40 -0.70
CA GLU A 386 8.23 6.14 -1.17
C GLU A 386 6.70 6.16 -1.12
N GLU A 387 6.13 6.72 -0.06
CA GLU A 387 4.69 6.92 0.15
C GLU A 387 4.00 7.71 -0.98
N ASP A 388 4.70 8.64 -1.63
CA ASP A 388 4.13 9.45 -2.71
C ASP A 388 4.13 8.74 -4.07
N LYS A 389 4.87 7.63 -4.23
CA LYS A 389 5.05 6.97 -5.53
C LYS A 389 3.72 6.45 -6.09
N ALA A 390 2.85 5.88 -5.24
CA ALA A 390 1.56 5.37 -5.68
C ALA A 390 0.60 6.51 -6.02
N GLN A 391 0.52 7.52 -5.16
CA GLN A 391 -0.26 8.74 -5.40
C GLN A 391 0.11 9.40 -6.73
N ASN A 392 1.41 9.63 -6.97
CA ASN A 392 1.87 10.29 -8.19
C ASN A 392 1.59 9.45 -9.43
N LYS A 393 1.70 8.12 -9.32
CA LYS A 393 1.26 7.22 -10.39
C LYS A 393 -0.24 7.35 -10.66
N ILE A 394 -1.09 7.29 -9.64
CA ILE A 394 -2.55 7.39 -9.80
C ILE A 394 -2.92 8.75 -10.38
N ALA A 395 -2.46 9.85 -9.78
CA ALA A 395 -2.84 11.20 -10.17
C ALA A 395 -2.44 11.51 -11.62
N ILE A 396 -1.18 11.27 -11.99
CA ILE A 396 -0.69 11.57 -13.34
C ILE A 396 -1.31 10.62 -14.36
N SER A 397 -1.43 9.33 -14.04
CA SER A 397 -2.06 8.36 -14.95
C SER A 397 -3.54 8.64 -15.14
N LEU A 398 -4.25 9.09 -14.10
CA LEU A 398 -5.66 9.45 -14.19
C LEU A 398 -5.87 10.65 -15.11
N ILE A 399 -5.06 11.71 -14.96
CA ILE A 399 -5.14 12.89 -15.84
C ILE A 399 -4.91 12.47 -17.30
N LEU A 400 -3.84 11.73 -17.57
CA LEU A 400 -3.54 11.27 -18.93
C LEU A 400 -4.58 10.30 -19.48
N ALA A 401 -5.13 9.41 -18.63
CA ALA A 401 -6.21 8.52 -19.01
C ALA A 401 -7.47 9.29 -19.38
N LEU A 402 -7.85 10.33 -18.64
CA LEU A 402 -8.99 11.18 -18.98
C LEU A 402 -8.84 11.79 -20.37
N PHE A 403 -7.68 12.36 -20.69
CA PHE A 403 -7.42 12.90 -22.03
C PHE A 403 -7.40 11.81 -23.11
N THR A 404 -6.81 10.66 -22.81
CA THR A 404 -6.72 9.52 -23.74
C THR A 404 -8.12 8.99 -24.08
N TYR A 405 -8.94 8.73 -23.07
CA TYR A 405 -10.30 8.21 -23.26
C TYR A 405 -11.25 9.25 -23.83
N PHE A 406 -11.07 10.54 -23.51
CA PHE A 406 -11.82 11.61 -24.15
C PHE A 406 -11.50 11.73 -25.65
N ALA A 407 -10.21 11.67 -26.03
CA ALA A 407 -9.81 11.67 -27.42
C ALA A 407 -10.34 10.43 -28.18
N LEU A 408 -10.30 9.25 -27.55
CA LEU A 408 -10.92 8.04 -28.11
C LEU A 408 -12.43 8.20 -28.30
N PHE A 409 -13.12 8.80 -27.33
CA PHE A 409 -14.57 9.07 -27.42
C PHE A 409 -14.88 10.00 -28.60
N LEU A 410 -14.18 11.14 -28.71
CA LEU A 410 -14.40 12.08 -29.81
C LEU A 410 -14.11 11.43 -31.17
N THR A 411 -13.07 10.60 -31.25
CA THR A 411 -12.72 9.87 -32.47
C THR A 411 -13.81 8.86 -32.83
N ALA A 412 -14.24 8.04 -31.88
CA ALA A 412 -15.30 7.05 -32.10
C ALA A 412 -16.64 7.73 -32.45
N TRP A 413 -16.95 8.86 -31.82
CA TRP A 413 -18.17 9.62 -32.10
C TRP A 413 -18.15 10.25 -33.49
N ALA A 414 -16.99 10.78 -33.91
CA ALA A 414 -16.78 11.28 -35.27
C ALA A 414 -16.96 10.16 -36.32
N LEU A 415 -16.44 8.96 -36.05
CA LEU A 415 -16.64 7.79 -36.91
C LEU A 415 -18.11 7.32 -36.94
N LEU A 416 -18.88 7.63 -35.90
CA LEU A 416 -20.33 7.39 -35.81
C LEU A 416 -21.15 8.64 -36.20
N PHE A 417 -20.60 9.45 -37.10
CA PHE A 417 -21.25 10.59 -37.75
C PHE A 417 -21.74 11.70 -36.82
N LEU A 418 -21.14 11.84 -35.62
CA LEU A 418 -21.47 12.89 -34.66
C LEU A 418 -22.95 12.94 -34.24
N THR A 419 -23.68 11.84 -34.41
CA THR A 419 -25.10 11.75 -34.03
C THR A 419 -25.24 11.48 -32.53
N PRO A 420 -26.35 11.86 -31.87
CA PRO A 420 -26.58 11.51 -30.46
C PRO A 420 -26.54 9.99 -30.21
N LEU A 421 -27.10 9.19 -31.11
CA LEU A 421 -27.02 7.73 -31.05
C LEU A 421 -25.58 7.24 -31.22
N GLY A 422 -24.82 7.87 -32.12
CA GLY A 422 -23.39 7.65 -32.28
C GLY A 422 -22.58 7.97 -31.02
N ALA A 423 -22.97 8.97 -30.22
CA ALA A 423 -22.31 9.29 -28.95
C ALA A 423 -22.49 8.14 -27.94
N VAL A 424 -23.69 7.56 -27.84
CA VAL A 424 -23.95 6.38 -27.00
C VAL A 424 -23.10 5.19 -27.46
N GLY A 425 -23.05 4.95 -28.78
CA GLY A 425 -22.18 3.92 -29.36
C GLY A 425 -20.70 4.14 -29.06
N ALA A 426 -20.22 5.38 -29.20
CA ALA A 426 -18.83 5.76 -28.89
C ALA A 426 -18.49 5.52 -27.41
N PHE A 427 -19.40 5.88 -26.49
CA PHE A 427 -19.22 5.60 -25.07
C PHE A 427 -19.09 4.10 -24.80
N ALA A 428 -19.97 3.27 -25.38
CA ALA A 428 -19.90 1.82 -25.23
C ALA A 428 -18.60 1.24 -25.80
N ILE A 429 -18.14 1.70 -26.96
CA ILE A 429 -16.86 1.27 -27.56
C ILE A 429 -15.69 1.62 -26.65
N VAL A 430 -15.63 2.86 -26.15
CA VAL A 430 -14.55 3.31 -25.25
C VAL A 430 -14.57 2.53 -23.94
N TRP A 431 -15.74 2.30 -23.37
CA TRP A 431 -15.89 1.50 -22.16
C TRP A 431 -15.43 0.05 -22.36
N LEU A 432 -15.88 -0.62 -23.44
CA LEU A 432 -15.43 -1.97 -23.79
C LEU A 432 -13.92 -2.02 -24.03
N PHE A 433 -13.34 -1.00 -24.68
CA PHE A 433 -11.90 -0.90 -24.89
C PHE A 433 -11.13 -0.79 -23.58
N ALA A 434 -11.61 0.02 -22.63
CA ALA A 434 -11.02 0.13 -21.30
C ALA A 434 -11.07 -1.19 -20.53
N VAL A 435 -12.22 -1.89 -20.56
CA VAL A 435 -12.38 -3.23 -19.97
C VAL A 435 -11.41 -4.22 -20.62
N TYR A 436 -11.36 -4.26 -21.95
CA TYR A 436 -10.47 -5.14 -22.72
C TYR A 436 -9.00 -4.90 -22.36
N HIS A 437 -8.55 -3.65 -22.34
CA HIS A 437 -7.18 -3.30 -21.92
C HIS A 437 -6.87 -3.77 -20.49
N ASN A 438 -7.76 -3.51 -19.53
CA ASN A 438 -7.58 -3.89 -18.13
C ASN A 438 -7.52 -5.42 -17.92
N THR A 439 -8.22 -6.20 -18.75
CA THR A 439 -8.15 -7.67 -18.68
C THR A 439 -6.82 -8.23 -19.20
N LEU A 440 -6.17 -7.54 -20.13
CA LEU A 440 -4.96 -8.02 -20.79
C LEU A 440 -3.66 -7.51 -20.16
N ILE A 441 -3.69 -6.36 -19.49
CA ILE A 441 -2.49 -5.65 -19.04
C ILE A 441 -1.64 -6.48 -18.07
N ASP A 442 -2.25 -7.15 -17.09
CA ASP A 442 -1.52 -7.91 -16.06
C ASP A 442 -0.69 -9.04 -16.66
N ASP A 443 -1.33 -9.86 -17.50
CA ASP A 443 -0.69 -11.01 -18.10
C ASP A 443 0.40 -10.60 -19.10
N ASN A 444 0.16 -9.56 -19.90
CA ASN A 444 1.17 -9.05 -20.83
C ASN A 444 2.35 -8.41 -20.09
N TYR A 445 2.08 -7.67 -19.00
CA TYR A 445 3.12 -7.09 -18.16
C TYR A 445 3.98 -8.16 -17.46
N ASN A 446 3.36 -9.22 -16.94
CA ASN A 446 4.07 -10.35 -16.35
C ASN A 446 4.92 -11.10 -17.39
N LYS A 447 4.38 -11.38 -18.59
CA LYS A 447 5.14 -11.97 -19.70
C LYS A 447 6.35 -11.13 -20.07
N PHE A 448 6.20 -9.81 -20.16
CA PHE A 448 7.32 -8.90 -20.44
C PHE A 448 8.39 -8.94 -19.35
N LYS A 449 8.00 -8.97 -18.07
CA LYS A 449 8.94 -9.11 -16.95
C LYS A 449 9.71 -10.43 -17.01
N THR A 450 9.00 -11.53 -17.28
CA THR A 450 9.59 -12.86 -17.46
C THR A 450 10.58 -12.86 -18.61
N LEU A 451 10.19 -12.32 -19.77
CA LEU A 451 11.06 -12.19 -20.95
C LEU A 451 12.34 -11.40 -20.64
N ARG A 452 12.20 -10.22 -20.00
CA ARG A 452 13.34 -9.39 -19.58
C ARG A 452 14.25 -10.14 -18.59
N ALA A 453 13.67 -10.86 -17.63
CA ALA A 453 14.44 -11.64 -16.66
C ALA A 453 15.21 -12.78 -17.35
N SER A 454 14.58 -13.56 -18.23
CA SER A 454 15.26 -14.63 -18.99
C SER A 454 16.39 -14.07 -19.85
N TRP A 455 16.20 -12.89 -20.47
CA TRP A 455 17.24 -12.19 -21.23
C TRP A 455 18.43 -11.78 -20.35
N LEU A 456 18.18 -11.13 -19.22
CA LEU A 456 19.22 -10.71 -18.28
C LEU A 456 19.97 -11.91 -17.69
N VAL A 457 19.25 -13.00 -17.39
CA VAL A 457 19.86 -14.24 -16.90
C VAL A 457 20.75 -14.87 -17.97
N LEU A 458 20.31 -14.90 -19.23
CA LEU A 458 21.13 -15.40 -20.33
C LEU A 458 22.43 -14.60 -20.48
N LEU A 459 22.32 -13.27 -20.51
CA LEU A 459 23.48 -12.38 -20.57
C LEU A 459 24.42 -12.57 -19.38
N GLY A 460 23.89 -12.68 -18.15
CA GLY A 460 24.70 -12.91 -16.96
C GLY A 460 25.43 -14.26 -16.97
N ILE A 461 24.81 -15.31 -17.50
CA ILE A 461 25.48 -16.62 -17.59
C ILE A 461 26.54 -16.63 -18.70
N TRP A 462 26.31 -15.90 -19.79
CA TRP A 462 27.22 -15.81 -20.95
C TRP A 462 28.35 -14.77 -20.79
N ALA A 463 28.15 -13.72 -20.00
CA ALA A 463 29.14 -12.66 -19.85
C ALA A 463 30.39 -13.13 -19.07
N PRO A 464 31.61 -12.84 -19.56
CA PRO A 464 32.82 -12.96 -18.75
C PRO A 464 32.79 -11.95 -17.60
N HIS A 465 33.40 -12.28 -16.45
CA HIS A 465 33.28 -11.52 -15.19
C HIS A 465 33.42 -9.99 -15.36
N ALA A 466 34.44 -9.52 -16.09
CA ALA A 466 34.72 -8.10 -16.31
C ALA A 466 33.61 -7.29 -17.03
N LYS A 467 32.75 -7.92 -17.86
CA LYS A 467 31.63 -7.23 -18.52
C LYS A 467 30.37 -7.17 -17.68
N SER A 468 30.23 -8.08 -16.72
CA SER A 468 29.09 -8.08 -15.79
C SER A 468 29.18 -6.95 -14.77
N GLU A 469 30.40 -6.59 -14.35
CA GLU A 469 30.68 -5.42 -13.53
C GLU A 469 30.37 -4.11 -14.24
N ALA A 470 30.60 -4.02 -15.56
CA ALA A 470 30.22 -2.83 -16.32
C ALA A 470 28.69 -2.67 -16.41
N VAL A 471 27.94 -3.77 -16.60
CA VAL A 471 26.47 -3.74 -16.62
C VAL A 471 25.90 -3.44 -15.22
N SER A 472 26.45 -4.02 -14.16
CA SER A 472 26.05 -3.70 -12.79
C SER A 472 26.47 -2.28 -12.39
N ALA A 473 27.62 -1.78 -12.84
CA ALA A 473 28.04 -0.39 -12.67
C ALA A 473 27.14 0.59 -13.41
N ILE A 474 26.66 0.26 -14.62
CA ILE A 474 25.67 1.08 -15.34
C ILE A 474 24.34 1.14 -14.57
N ASN A 475 23.88 0.01 -14.03
CA ASN A 475 22.66 -0.02 -13.21
C ASN A 475 22.85 0.74 -11.89
N ARG A 476 24.00 0.58 -11.22
CA ARG A 476 24.39 1.36 -10.02
C ARG A 476 24.42 2.86 -10.32
N ARG A 477 25.08 3.27 -11.41
CA ARG A 477 25.12 4.67 -11.86
C ARG A 477 23.71 5.20 -12.18
N HIS A 478 22.83 4.36 -12.74
CA HIS A 478 21.43 4.74 -13.00
C HIS A 478 20.67 4.97 -11.69
N ASP A 479 20.86 4.14 -10.67
CA ASP A 479 20.23 4.28 -9.35
C ASP A 479 20.86 5.41 -8.51
N GLU A 480 22.16 5.65 -8.63
CA GLU A 480 22.84 6.82 -8.06
C GLU A 480 22.36 8.12 -8.70
N LEU A 481 22.23 8.17 -10.03
CA LEU A 481 21.64 9.31 -10.75
C LEU A 481 20.15 9.48 -10.40
N ARG A 482 19.43 8.39 -10.12
CA ARG A 482 18.05 8.42 -9.63
C ARG A 482 17.96 9.00 -8.22
N ASN A 483 18.92 8.70 -7.34
CA ASN A 483 18.97 9.23 -5.97
C ASN A 483 19.48 10.69 -5.94
N SER A 484 20.48 11.02 -6.77
CA SER A 484 21.03 12.37 -6.90
C SER A 484 20.04 13.34 -7.56
N ALA A 485 19.21 12.88 -8.51
CA ALA A 485 18.08 13.67 -9.02
C ALA A 485 17.06 13.96 -7.92
N GLY A 486 16.87 13.01 -6.98
CA GLY A 486 16.09 13.21 -5.76
C GLY A 486 16.67 14.30 -4.86
N GLU A 487 17.98 14.29 -4.61
CA GLU A 487 18.67 15.32 -3.82
C GLU A 487 18.59 16.73 -4.44
N VAL A 488 18.65 16.83 -5.78
CA VAL A 488 18.50 18.12 -6.47
C VAL A 488 17.06 18.63 -6.34
N VAL A 489 16.07 17.74 -6.44
CA VAL A 489 14.65 18.07 -6.18
C VAL A 489 14.41 18.40 -4.70
N ASP A 490 15.14 17.78 -3.78
CA ASP A 490 15.11 18.09 -2.35
C ASP A 490 15.72 19.45 -2.06
N LYS A 491 16.87 19.79 -2.65
CA LYS A 491 17.45 21.14 -2.54
C LYS A 491 16.52 22.21 -3.10
N ILE A 492 15.81 21.91 -4.19
CA ILE A 492 14.77 22.80 -4.75
C ILE A 492 13.55 22.87 -3.83
N SER A 493 13.12 21.75 -3.22
CA SER A 493 11.96 21.69 -2.32
C SER A 493 12.24 22.30 -0.93
N LEU A 494 13.47 22.20 -0.44
CA LEU A 494 14.02 22.90 0.73
C LEU A 494 14.12 24.40 0.46
N ALA A 495 14.61 24.81 -0.71
CA ALA A 495 14.61 26.21 -1.15
C ALA A 495 13.19 26.78 -1.28
N LEU A 496 12.18 25.93 -1.49
CA LEU A 496 10.75 26.27 -1.51
C LEU A 496 10.06 26.23 -0.12
N GLY A 497 10.83 26.13 0.98
CA GLY A 497 10.35 26.46 2.33
C GLY A 497 9.63 25.35 3.09
N ARG A 498 9.97 24.07 2.88
CA ARG A 498 9.53 22.97 3.76
C ARG A 498 10.64 22.57 4.72
N GLN A 499 10.52 22.98 5.98
CA GLN A 499 11.39 22.53 7.07
C GLN A 499 11.14 21.04 7.36
N GLY A 500 12.15 20.21 7.13
CA GLY A 500 12.29 18.86 7.68
C GLY A 500 13.22 18.92 8.89
N SER A 501 12.79 18.30 9.99
CA SER A 501 13.52 18.16 11.25
C SER A 501 14.75 17.27 11.08
N GLU A 502 15.87 17.76 11.56
CA GLU A 502 17.11 17.01 11.81
C GLU A 502 16.88 15.96 12.89
N ASP A 503 17.37 14.74 12.64
CA ASP A 503 18.07 13.92 13.63
C ASP A 503 18.91 12.88 12.88
N LEU A 504 20.22 13.12 12.89
CA LEU A 504 21.29 12.38 12.25
C LEU A 504 22.01 11.55 13.32
N ASP A 505 21.92 10.22 13.25
CA ASP A 505 22.88 9.30 13.90
C ASP A 505 22.80 7.84 13.37
N GLY A 506 21.67 7.44 12.77
CA GLY A 506 21.51 6.09 12.20
C GLY A 506 22.27 5.85 10.87
N GLY A 507 22.45 6.92 10.08
CA GLY A 507 22.98 6.83 8.72
C GLY A 507 24.45 6.40 8.64
N GLU A 508 25.31 6.84 9.57
CA GLU A 508 26.75 6.50 9.51
C GLU A 508 27.03 5.02 9.82
N LYS A 509 26.26 4.41 10.73
CA LYS A 509 26.37 2.97 11.01
C LYS A 509 25.87 2.12 9.84
N GLU A 510 24.76 2.53 9.23
CA GLU A 510 24.18 1.85 8.07
C GLU A 510 25.08 1.98 6.83
N GLU A 511 25.63 3.17 6.59
CA GLU A 511 26.60 3.47 5.54
C GLU A 511 27.90 2.66 5.73
N LYS A 512 28.38 2.50 6.97
CA LYS A 512 29.57 1.72 7.29
C LYS A 512 29.36 0.22 7.07
N VAL A 513 28.24 -0.33 7.55
CA VAL A 513 27.88 -1.74 7.31
C VAL A 513 27.67 -2.01 5.82
N ARG A 514 27.08 -1.06 5.10
CA ARG A 514 26.90 -1.13 3.65
C ARG A 514 28.24 -1.09 2.90
N ARG A 515 29.21 -0.29 3.35
CA ARG A 515 30.58 -0.26 2.79
C ARG A 515 31.36 -1.54 3.08
N GLU A 516 31.23 -2.10 4.27
CA GLU A 516 31.86 -3.39 4.62
C GLU A 516 31.22 -4.56 3.84
N LEU A 517 29.89 -4.53 3.64
CA LEU A 517 29.19 -5.46 2.75
C LEU A 517 29.68 -5.31 1.31
N ILE A 518 29.73 -4.09 0.76
CA ILE A 518 30.23 -3.85 -0.61
C ILE A 518 31.70 -4.30 -0.75
N ALA A 519 32.54 -4.10 0.27
CA ALA A 519 33.92 -4.56 0.26
C ALA A 519 34.04 -6.11 0.31
N LEU A 520 33.13 -6.79 1.02
CA LEU A 520 32.98 -8.25 0.97
C LEU A 520 32.40 -8.71 -0.40
N GLU A 521 31.53 -7.91 -1.02
CA GLU A 521 30.97 -8.17 -2.35
C GLU A 521 32.01 -8.01 -3.48
N GLU A 522 32.94 -7.06 -3.34
CA GLU A 522 34.08 -6.87 -4.27
C GLU A 522 35.12 -8.00 -4.15
N GLN A 523 35.22 -8.67 -3.00
CA GLN A 523 36.12 -9.81 -2.82
C GLN A 523 35.67 -11.09 -3.54
N GLU A 524 34.38 -11.27 -3.86
CA GLU A 524 33.87 -12.55 -4.40
C GLU A 524 34.05 -12.72 -5.92
N GLY A 525 34.33 -11.67 -6.70
CA GLY A 525 34.50 -11.79 -8.17
C GLY A 525 33.32 -12.44 -8.93
N GLU A 526 32.21 -12.72 -8.26
CA GLU A 526 31.06 -13.44 -8.79
C GLU A 526 30.18 -12.49 -9.61
N ASN A 527 29.73 -12.93 -10.79
CA ASN A 527 28.78 -12.17 -11.59
C ASN A 527 27.48 -11.96 -10.79
N ALA A 528 27.01 -10.71 -10.66
CA ALA A 528 25.83 -10.34 -9.89
C ALA A 528 24.58 -11.19 -10.19
N ILE A 529 24.39 -11.59 -11.46
CA ILE A 529 23.28 -12.47 -11.86
C ILE A 529 23.46 -13.88 -11.31
N ARG A 530 24.68 -14.44 -11.31
CA ARG A 530 24.95 -15.76 -10.73
C ARG A 530 24.74 -15.75 -9.23
N LYS A 531 25.21 -14.68 -8.56
CA LYS A 531 24.95 -14.44 -7.13
C LYS A 531 23.46 -14.45 -6.82
N VAL A 532 22.63 -13.72 -7.58
CA VAL A 532 21.15 -13.74 -7.42
C VAL A 532 20.57 -15.15 -7.53
N LEU A 533 21.02 -15.94 -8.51
CA LEU A 533 20.51 -17.31 -8.72
C LEU A 533 20.95 -18.26 -7.61
N ARG A 534 22.21 -18.14 -7.16
CA ARG A 534 22.77 -18.90 -6.03
C ARG A 534 22.03 -18.58 -4.74
N LEU A 535 21.92 -17.30 -4.38
CA LEU A 535 21.20 -16.85 -3.18
C LEU A 535 19.72 -17.26 -3.20
N ARG A 536 19.06 -17.24 -4.37
CA ARG A 536 17.69 -17.78 -4.50
C ARG A 536 17.64 -19.25 -4.09
N GLY A 537 18.58 -20.07 -4.56
CA GLY A 537 18.65 -21.51 -4.26
C GLY A 537 18.96 -21.77 -2.78
N GLU A 538 19.97 -21.09 -2.25
CA GLU A 538 20.37 -21.17 -0.83
C GLU A 538 19.23 -20.75 0.10
N ALA A 539 18.58 -19.61 -0.17
CA ALA A 539 17.43 -19.15 0.59
C ALA A 539 16.23 -20.11 0.47
N SER A 540 15.99 -20.72 -0.69
CA SER A 540 14.89 -21.69 -0.88
C SER A 540 15.11 -22.93 -0.02
N LYS A 541 16.34 -23.46 -0.04
CA LYS A 541 16.75 -24.60 0.76
C LYS A 541 16.66 -24.29 2.26
N ALA A 542 17.26 -23.19 2.70
CA ALA A 542 17.25 -22.79 4.11
C ALA A 542 15.82 -22.57 4.63
N LEU A 543 14.94 -21.95 3.83
CA LEU A 543 13.54 -21.75 4.18
C LEU A 543 12.80 -23.08 4.32
N GLY A 544 13.06 -24.03 3.42
CA GLY A 544 12.55 -25.40 3.48
C GLY A 544 12.99 -26.18 4.72
N GLU A 545 14.29 -26.14 5.02
CA GLU A 545 14.89 -26.79 6.20
C GLU A 545 14.30 -26.21 7.48
N PHE A 546 14.20 -24.88 7.54
CA PHE A 546 13.64 -24.17 8.68
C PHE A 546 12.19 -24.59 8.97
N PHE A 547 11.30 -24.56 7.97
CA PHE A 547 9.90 -24.95 8.20
C PHE A 547 9.69 -26.46 8.41
N ASN A 548 10.63 -27.31 7.98
CA ASN A 548 10.59 -28.74 8.25
C ASN A 548 11.07 -29.11 9.67
N ALA A 549 11.69 -28.19 10.39
CA ALA A 549 12.10 -28.41 11.78
C ALA A 549 10.90 -28.64 12.71
N GLU A 550 11.07 -29.51 13.71
CA GLU A 550 10.03 -29.91 14.68
C GLU A 550 9.37 -28.69 15.34
N GLY A 551 10.18 -27.69 15.71
CA GLY A 551 9.74 -26.46 16.37
C GLY A 551 8.91 -25.51 15.50
N GLN A 552 8.82 -25.76 14.19
CA GLN A 552 8.08 -24.91 13.24
C GLN A 552 6.76 -25.54 12.75
N LYS A 553 6.39 -26.73 13.25
CA LYS A 553 5.21 -27.48 12.80
C LYS A 553 3.90 -26.68 12.87
N GLU A 554 3.68 -25.93 13.95
CA GLU A 554 2.46 -25.14 14.13
C GLU A 554 2.37 -24.01 13.10
N LEU A 555 3.41 -23.17 13.00
CA LEU A 555 3.47 -22.07 12.05
C LEU A 555 3.38 -22.59 10.61
N ARG A 556 4.11 -23.66 10.28
CA ARG A 556 4.00 -24.35 8.99
C ARG A 556 2.57 -24.79 8.70
N GLY A 557 1.89 -25.42 9.68
CA GLY A 557 0.50 -25.85 9.55
C GLY A 557 -0.44 -24.70 9.23
N LYS A 558 -0.31 -23.56 9.93
CA LYS A 558 -1.09 -22.33 9.67
C LYS A 558 -0.82 -21.79 8.26
N LEU A 559 0.45 -21.60 7.89
CA LEU A 559 0.83 -21.06 6.58
C LEU A 559 0.37 -21.96 5.43
N VAL A 560 0.50 -23.29 5.56
CA VAL A 560 0.00 -24.27 4.57
C VAL A 560 -1.52 -24.23 4.50
N GLY A 561 -2.22 -24.11 5.63
CA GLY A 561 -3.67 -23.90 5.67
C GLY A 561 -4.11 -22.64 4.91
N TRP A 562 -3.25 -21.63 4.84
CA TRP A 562 -3.43 -20.42 4.03
C TRP A 562 -2.82 -20.51 2.62
N GLY A 563 -2.45 -21.71 2.16
CA GLY A 563 -2.00 -21.96 0.79
C GLY A 563 -0.51 -21.76 0.53
N ALA A 564 0.34 -21.65 1.56
CA ALA A 564 1.79 -21.60 1.39
C ALA A 564 2.32 -22.91 0.79
N LYS A 565 3.26 -22.80 -0.15
CA LYS A 565 3.87 -23.98 -0.81
C LYS A 565 5.07 -24.49 0.00
N ILE A 566 4.79 -25.17 1.12
CA ILE A 566 5.81 -25.80 1.96
C ILE A 566 5.74 -27.33 1.84
N PRO A 567 6.77 -28.00 1.25
CA PRO A 567 6.79 -29.45 1.13
C PRO A 567 6.68 -30.14 2.49
N SER A 568 6.13 -31.36 2.52
CA SER A 568 5.96 -32.14 3.75
C SER A 568 7.17 -33.00 4.08
N ALA A 569 7.55 -33.01 5.37
CA ALA A 569 8.55 -33.93 5.91
C ALA A 569 8.27 -35.42 5.62
N THR A 570 7.01 -35.81 5.43
CA THR A 570 6.59 -37.19 5.11
C THR A 570 6.86 -37.59 3.64
N GLY A 571 6.91 -36.64 2.71
CA GLY A 571 7.25 -36.89 1.30
C GLY A 571 8.74 -37.23 1.09
N LEU A 572 9.61 -36.76 1.98
CA LEU A 572 11.06 -37.05 1.98
C LEU A 572 11.39 -38.53 2.21
N LYS A 573 10.50 -39.29 2.87
CA LYS A 573 10.68 -40.74 3.06
C LYS A 573 10.16 -41.57 1.88
N ALA A 574 9.21 -41.06 1.09
CA ALA A 574 8.68 -41.76 -0.08
C ALA A 574 9.67 -41.73 -1.26
N GLY A 575 10.31 -40.57 -1.51
CA GLY A 575 11.29 -40.42 -2.59
C GLY A 575 12.62 -41.18 -2.41
N LYS A 576 12.93 -41.63 -1.18
CA LYS A 576 14.12 -42.47 -0.89
C LYS A 576 13.89 -43.97 -1.12
N LYS A 577 12.66 -44.39 -1.42
CA LYS A 577 12.35 -45.79 -1.78
C LYS A 577 12.21 -46.02 -3.29
N GLU A 578 12.27 -44.96 -4.10
CA GLU A 578 12.13 -45.01 -5.57
C GLU A 578 13.34 -44.45 -6.34
N GLN A 579 14.50 -44.29 -5.70
CA GLN A 579 15.78 -44.04 -6.39
C GLN A 579 16.70 -45.26 -6.31
#